data_AF-A0A2E1F5Y5-F1
#
_entry.id   AF-A0A2E1F5Y5-F1
#
_cell.length_a   1.000
_cell.length_b   1.000
_cell.length_c   1.000
_cell.angle_alpha   90.00
_cell.angle_beta   90.00
_cell.angle_gamma   90.00
#
_symmetry.space_group_name_H-M   'P 1'
#
loop_
_entity.id
_entity.type
_entity.pdbx_description
1 polymer ?
#
loop_
_entity_poly.entity_id
_entity_poly.type
_entity_poly.pdbx_seq_one_letter_code
_entity_poly.pdbx_strand_id
1 'polypeptide(L)'
;MNFIQPKTALISLSDKSNLQEIVDFMIKKDVKMLSTGGTYKAIKKITDNVTEVSEFTGFEEMMDGRVKTLHPKIHAGILARRDSDMDILKERGYETIDLVIVNLYPFKETIQEDCSFEEAIEKIDIGGPTMIRAAAKNFKDVVVVTDPKDYQKVMSEWDNNDGISFESRKKLSQKVFSLMADYNKSIASYLNGDGDSLHDYSFQKSASLRYGENPHQSATLFTFDNLSKKNIANAEIIQGKELSYNNIVDADAAWECVREFDSPACVIVKHANPCGVAESDSIFNAYDLAFKTDPTSAFGGIIAFNKIIDHKTAQEINLRQFVEVVIAPGYEDEAVKEFSSKKNIRVLEVDIEQDNLYPGIVKKVSGGILVQDDDLKSLCVEDLKCVTKRKPSEDEIKDLMFAWKVAKFVKSNAIVYVKNKQTIGIGAGQMSRVISAEIANIKAKEEGLEVSGSAMASDAFFPFRDGIDKAASSGIASIIQPGGSIKDEEVIAAADENNIAMLFTGIRHFRH
;
A
#
# COMPACT_ATOMS: atom_id res chain seq x y z
N MET A 1 19.22 -38.64 -1.84
CA MET A 1 18.53 -37.41 -2.24
C MET A 1 18.87 -37.18 -3.70
N ASN A 2 17.89 -37.33 -4.60
CA ASN A 2 18.19 -37.63 -6.00
C ASN A 2 18.33 -36.35 -6.84
N PHE A 3 19.57 -36.07 -7.23
CA PHE A 3 19.85 -35.16 -8.34
C PHE A 3 19.34 -35.78 -9.64
N ILE A 4 18.83 -34.96 -10.55
CA ILE A 4 18.50 -35.40 -11.90
C ILE A 4 19.33 -34.65 -12.92
N GLN A 5 19.77 -35.35 -13.95
CA GLN A 5 20.47 -34.80 -15.11
C GLN A 5 19.51 -34.85 -16.30
N PRO A 6 18.83 -33.74 -16.63
CA PRO A 6 17.93 -33.72 -17.77
C PRO A 6 18.63 -34.19 -19.05
N LYS A 7 17.98 -35.10 -19.80
CA LYS A 7 18.46 -35.55 -21.11
C LYS A 7 17.61 -35.02 -22.25
N THR A 8 16.34 -34.72 -21.98
CA THR A 8 15.42 -34.11 -22.95
C THR A 8 14.79 -32.85 -22.37
N ALA A 9 14.83 -31.75 -23.13
CA ALA A 9 14.22 -30.47 -22.80
C ALA A 9 13.10 -30.12 -23.77
N LEU A 10 11.93 -29.71 -23.26
CA LEU A 10 10.85 -29.10 -24.04
C LEU A 10 10.80 -27.59 -23.78
N ILE A 11 10.94 -26.80 -24.83
CA ILE A 11 11.13 -25.35 -24.74
C ILE A 11 10.05 -24.63 -25.56
N SER A 12 9.24 -23.80 -24.92
CA SER A 12 8.20 -22.98 -25.56
C SER A 12 8.09 -21.63 -24.87
N LEU A 13 8.54 -20.57 -25.54
CA LEU A 13 8.78 -19.26 -24.93
C LEU A 13 8.10 -18.12 -25.68
N SER A 14 7.35 -17.32 -24.92
CA SER A 14 6.92 -15.97 -25.30
C SER A 14 8.10 -15.00 -25.18
N ASP A 15 8.63 -14.82 -23.97
CA ASP A 15 9.85 -14.05 -23.69
C ASP A 15 11.10 -14.87 -23.97
N LYS A 16 11.97 -14.37 -24.84
CA LYS A 16 13.20 -15.06 -25.29
C LYS A 16 14.47 -14.45 -24.68
N SER A 17 14.32 -13.65 -23.63
CA SER A 17 15.44 -13.14 -22.85
C SER A 17 16.35 -14.29 -22.39
N ASN A 18 17.65 -14.11 -22.55
CA ASN A 18 18.69 -15.09 -22.20
C ASN A 18 18.55 -16.48 -22.86
N LEU A 19 17.84 -16.58 -24.00
CA LEU A 19 17.67 -17.85 -24.73
C LEU A 19 19.02 -18.44 -25.21
N GLN A 20 19.93 -17.59 -25.67
CA GLN A 20 21.25 -18.03 -26.14
C GLN A 20 22.03 -18.77 -25.04
N GLU A 21 22.07 -18.20 -23.84
CA GLU A 21 22.82 -18.74 -22.71
C GLU A 21 22.33 -20.13 -22.32
N ILE A 22 21.00 -20.31 -22.21
CA ILE A 22 20.42 -21.59 -21.82
C ILE A 22 20.58 -22.65 -22.91
N VAL A 23 20.50 -22.26 -24.20
CA VAL A 23 20.70 -23.18 -25.33
C VAL A 23 22.15 -23.66 -25.40
N ASP A 24 23.13 -22.76 -25.27
CA ASP A 24 24.55 -23.13 -25.27
C ASP A 24 24.87 -24.08 -24.11
N PHE A 25 24.28 -23.83 -22.95
CA PHE A 25 24.40 -24.73 -21.80
C PHE A 25 23.82 -26.13 -22.08
N MET A 26 22.64 -26.21 -22.70
CA MET A 26 22.02 -27.48 -23.08
C MET A 26 22.85 -28.24 -24.12
N ILE A 27 23.47 -27.54 -25.08
CA ILE A 27 24.41 -28.15 -26.04
C ILE A 27 25.62 -28.73 -25.30
N LYS A 28 26.23 -27.97 -24.38
CA LYS A 28 27.38 -28.43 -23.57
C LYS A 28 27.03 -29.67 -22.73
N LYS A 29 25.78 -29.80 -22.29
CA LYS A 29 25.28 -30.93 -21.49
C LYS A 29 24.71 -32.09 -22.32
N ASP A 30 24.77 -32.01 -23.65
CA ASP A 30 24.22 -33.01 -24.57
C ASP A 30 22.73 -33.30 -24.33
N VAL A 31 21.95 -32.22 -24.18
CA VAL A 31 20.50 -32.28 -23.95
C VAL A 31 19.77 -32.23 -25.30
N LYS A 32 18.90 -33.21 -25.56
CA LYS A 32 18.00 -33.21 -26.71
C LYS A 32 16.93 -32.12 -26.54
N MET A 33 16.84 -31.20 -27.48
CA MET A 33 15.90 -30.08 -27.42
C MET A 33 14.68 -30.31 -28.32
N LEU A 34 13.49 -30.17 -27.75
CA LEU A 34 12.19 -30.15 -28.42
C LEU A 34 11.62 -28.74 -28.34
N SER A 35 11.14 -28.18 -29.46
CA SER A 35 10.53 -26.84 -29.45
C SER A 35 9.46 -26.69 -30.54
N THR A 36 8.68 -25.60 -30.47
CA THR A 36 7.57 -25.33 -31.39
C THR A 36 7.53 -23.86 -31.79
N GLY A 37 6.98 -23.57 -32.98
CA GLY A 37 6.64 -22.23 -33.44
C GLY A 37 7.81 -21.24 -33.44
N GLY A 38 7.56 -20.04 -32.90
CA GLY A 38 8.57 -18.97 -32.87
C GLY A 38 9.81 -19.31 -32.04
N THR A 39 9.68 -20.17 -31.01
CA THR A 39 10.81 -20.60 -30.18
C THR A 39 11.71 -21.57 -30.92
N TYR A 40 11.13 -22.53 -31.68
CA TYR A 40 11.88 -23.43 -32.54
C TYR A 40 12.72 -22.64 -33.57
N LYS A 41 12.10 -21.68 -34.26
CA LYS A 41 12.79 -20.81 -35.23
C LYS A 41 13.92 -20.00 -34.59
N ALA A 42 13.76 -19.58 -33.34
CA ALA A 42 14.80 -18.85 -32.62
C ALA A 42 15.98 -19.76 -32.25
N ILE A 43 15.71 -20.97 -31.74
CA ILE A 43 16.75 -21.96 -31.40
C ILE A 43 17.49 -22.42 -32.67
N LYS A 44 16.79 -22.60 -33.79
CA LYS A 44 17.40 -22.98 -35.09
C LYS A 44 18.41 -21.98 -35.63
N LYS A 45 18.34 -20.71 -35.21
CA LYS A 45 19.37 -19.70 -35.54
C LYS A 45 20.66 -19.89 -34.73
N ILE A 46 20.58 -20.64 -33.63
CA ILE A 46 21.68 -20.89 -32.69
C ILE A 46 22.32 -22.25 -32.97
N THR A 47 21.49 -23.28 -33.18
CA THR A 47 21.96 -24.66 -33.39
C THR A 47 20.96 -25.46 -34.22
N ASP A 48 21.48 -26.43 -34.97
CA ASP A 48 20.65 -27.39 -35.68
C ASP A 48 20.11 -28.52 -34.80
N ASN A 49 20.64 -28.69 -33.58
CA ASN A 49 20.27 -29.75 -32.64
C ASN A 49 18.96 -29.45 -31.89
N VAL A 50 17.88 -29.23 -32.62
CA VAL A 50 16.53 -29.03 -32.09
C VAL A 50 15.51 -29.71 -32.99
N THR A 51 14.63 -30.52 -32.39
CA THR A 51 13.54 -31.21 -33.08
C THR A 51 12.26 -30.40 -32.93
N GLU A 52 11.50 -30.26 -34.02
CA GLU A 52 10.20 -29.60 -33.95
C GLU A 52 9.18 -30.52 -33.26
N VAL A 53 8.28 -29.94 -32.45
CA VAL A 53 7.26 -30.72 -31.74
C VAL A 53 6.37 -31.51 -32.68
N SER A 54 6.01 -30.97 -33.86
CA SER A 54 5.21 -31.67 -34.88
C SER A 54 5.92 -32.92 -35.41
N GLU A 55 7.22 -32.84 -35.65
CA GLU A 55 8.08 -33.98 -36.01
C GLU A 55 8.13 -35.01 -34.88
N PHE A 56 8.30 -34.53 -33.64
CA PHE A 56 8.35 -35.40 -32.47
C PHE A 56 7.03 -36.13 -32.23
N THR A 57 5.89 -35.47 -32.39
CA THR A 57 4.55 -36.05 -32.15
C THR A 57 3.99 -36.80 -33.35
N GLY A 58 4.40 -36.46 -34.56
CA GLY A 58 3.75 -36.88 -35.80
C GLY A 58 2.41 -36.19 -36.04
N PHE A 59 2.16 -35.04 -35.39
CA PHE A 59 0.89 -34.32 -35.43
C PHE A 59 1.12 -32.84 -35.76
N GLU A 60 0.46 -32.36 -36.82
CA GLU A 60 0.53 -30.95 -37.24
C GLU A 60 -0.30 -30.04 -36.32
N GLU A 61 0.11 -28.78 -36.22
CA GLU A 61 -0.61 -27.76 -35.46
C GLU A 61 -2.02 -27.52 -36.01
N MET A 62 -3.01 -27.37 -35.12
CA MET A 62 -4.41 -27.14 -35.49
C MET A 62 -5.00 -25.89 -34.83
N MET A 63 -6.03 -25.31 -35.48
CA MET A 63 -6.83 -24.18 -34.99
C MET A 63 -5.96 -22.97 -34.64
N ASP A 64 -5.15 -22.52 -35.60
CA ASP A 64 -4.27 -21.35 -35.48
C ASP A 64 -3.37 -21.37 -34.23
N GLY A 65 -2.84 -22.55 -33.90
CA GLY A 65 -1.90 -22.73 -32.79
C GLY A 65 -2.50 -23.03 -31.44
N ARG A 66 -3.84 -23.10 -31.34
CA ARG A 66 -4.55 -23.51 -30.11
C ARG A 66 -4.22 -24.95 -29.70
N VAL A 67 -4.03 -25.85 -30.67
CA VAL A 67 -3.72 -27.26 -30.40
C VAL A 67 -2.41 -27.64 -31.09
N LYS A 68 -1.31 -27.54 -30.33
CA LYS A 68 0.06 -27.92 -30.75
C LYS A 68 0.76 -28.89 -29.79
N THR A 69 0.67 -28.64 -28.49
CA THR A 69 1.39 -29.40 -27.46
C THR A 69 0.49 -30.30 -26.62
N LEU A 70 -0.82 -30.24 -26.82
CA LEU A 70 -1.83 -31.07 -26.14
C LEU A 70 -1.85 -32.49 -26.71
N HIS A 71 -0.72 -33.20 -26.61
CA HIS A 71 -0.53 -34.52 -27.19
C HIS A 71 -0.07 -35.54 -26.13
N PRO A 72 -0.60 -36.78 -26.12
CA PRO A 72 -0.22 -37.80 -25.15
C PRO A 72 1.28 -38.10 -25.13
N LYS A 73 1.97 -38.06 -26.27
CA LYS A 73 3.44 -38.29 -26.33
C LYS A 73 4.22 -37.27 -25.51
N ILE A 74 3.79 -36.00 -25.50
CA ILE A 74 4.40 -34.94 -24.70
C ILE A 74 4.07 -35.14 -23.22
N HIS A 75 2.78 -35.22 -22.90
CA HIS A 75 2.34 -35.25 -21.50
C HIS A 75 2.70 -36.57 -20.80
N ALA A 76 2.73 -37.70 -21.49
CA ALA A 76 3.24 -38.96 -20.94
C ALA A 76 4.76 -38.88 -20.70
N GLY A 77 5.52 -38.28 -21.61
CA GLY A 77 6.96 -38.04 -21.41
C GLY A 77 7.25 -37.18 -20.19
N ILE A 78 6.41 -36.17 -19.91
CA ILE A 78 6.50 -35.33 -18.72
C ILE A 78 6.00 -36.06 -17.46
N LEU A 79 4.85 -36.72 -17.50
CA LEU A 79 4.14 -37.22 -16.31
C LEU A 79 4.51 -38.63 -15.87
N ALA A 80 5.19 -39.43 -16.70
CA ALA A 80 5.56 -40.78 -16.32
C ALA A 80 6.46 -40.77 -15.07
N ARG A 81 6.09 -41.54 -14.06
CA ARG A 81 6.93 -41.72 -12.87
C ARG A 81 8.06 -42.66 -13.24
N ARG A 82 9.30 -42.23 -13.07
CA ARG A 82 10.45 -43.00 -13.60
C ARG A 82 10.68 -44.31 -12.85
N ASP A 83 10.07 -44.47 -11.69
CA ASP A 83 10.11 -45.68 -10.88
C ASP A 83 9.04 -46.73 -11.25
N SER A 84 8.03 -46.39 -12.06
CA SER A 84 6.86 -47.26 -12.25
C SER A 84 6.22 -47.24 -13.64
N ASP A 85 6.43 -46.22 -14.46
CA ASP A 85 5.69 -46.05 -15.73
C ASP A 85 6.58 -46.21 -16.99
N MET A 86 7.85 -46.62 -16.85
CA MET A 86 8.81 -46.66 -17.96
C MET A 86 8.47 -47.71 -19.03
N ASP A 87 7.95 -48.88 -18.64
CA ASP A 87 7.53 -49.91 -19.59
C ASP A 87 6.36 -49.43 -20.47
N ILE A 88 5.44 -48.65 -19.90
CA ILE A 88 4.31 -48.05 -20.61
C ILE A 88 4.78 -47.05 -21.68
N LEU A 89 5.81 -46.25 -21.39
CA LEU A 89 6.40 -45.35 -22.39
C LEU A 89 7.07 -46.16 -23.51
N LYS A 90 7.85 -47.17 -23.15
CA LYS A 90 8.58 -48.01 -24.10
C LYS A 90 7.65 -48.74 -25.07
N GLU A 91 6.57 -49.35 -24.58
CA GLU A 91 5.55 -50.02 -25.41
C GLU A 91 4.92 -49.10 -26.45
N ARG A 92 4.80 -47.81 -26.14
CA ARG A 92 4.23 -46.78 -27.03
C ARG A 92 5.26 -46.06 -27.89
N GLY A 93 6.54 -46.38 -27.76
CA GLY A 93 7.63 -45.67 -28.43
C GLY A 93 7.74 -44.21 -27.99
N TYR A 94 7.40 -43.92 -26.73
CA TYR A 94 7.48 -42.59 -26.14
C TYR A 94 8.77 -42.43 -25.33
N GLU A 95 9.29 -41.22 -25.29
CA GLU A 95 10.50 -40.86 -24.56
C GLU A 95 10.16 -39.98 -23.36
N THR A 96 11.04 -39.92 -22.38
CA THR A 96 10.93 -39.01 -21.23
C THR A 96 11.26 -37.58 -21.62
N ILE A 97 10.61 -36.63 -20.95
CA ILE A 97 10.94 -35.20 -20.98
C ILE A 97 11.31 -34.81 -19.55
N ASP A 98 12.54 -34.34 -19.36
CA ASP A 98 13.15 -34.17 -18.03
C ASP A 98 13.29 -32.69 -17.64
N LEU A 99 13.26 -31.79 -18.62
CA LEU A 99 13.28 -30.35 -18.43
C LEU A 99 12.16 -29.70 -19.27
N VAL A 100 11.36 -28.84 -18.65
CA VAL A 100 10.32 -28.07 -19.33
C VAL A 100 10.59 -26.59 -19.07
N ILE A 101 10.94 -25.85 -20.13
CA ILE A 101 11.19 -24.41 -20.08
C ILE A 101 10.06 -23.70 -20.81
N VAL A 102 9.15 -23.08 -20.07
CA VAL A 102 7.97 -22.42 -20.64
C VAL A 102 7.63 -21.17 -19.83
N ASN A 103 7.66 -20.01 -20.49
CA ASN A 103 7.08 -18.78 -19.96
C ASN A 103 5.80 -18.44 -20.73
N LEU A 104 4.81 -17.92 -20.00
CA LEU A 104 3.51 -17.57 -20.56
C LEU A 104 3.54 -16.13 -21.09
N TYR A 105 2.62 -15.82 -22.00
CA TYR A 105 2.31 -14.42 -22.26
C TYR A 105 1.71 -13.81 -20.99
N PRO A 106 2.16 -12.63 -20.54
CA PRO A 106 1.60 -11.98 -19.37
C PRO A 106 0.18 -11.48 -19.68
N PHE A 107 -0.82 -12.34 -19.44
CA PHE A 107 -2.23 -12.03 -19.68
C PHE A 107 -2.63 -10.69 -19.05
N LYS A 108 -2.16 -10.42 -17.82
CA LYS A 108 -2.37 -9.16 -17.08
C LYS A 108 -1.86 -7.92 -17.84
N GLU A 109 -0.67 -7.98 -18.42
CA GLU A 109 -0.11 -6.85 -19.21
C GLU A 109 -0.90 -6.65 -20.49
N THR A 110 -1.49 -7.72 -21.02
CA THR A 110 -2.13 -7.66 -22.33
C THR A 110 -3.54 -7.08 -22.30
N ILE A 111 -4.24 -7.29 -21.19
CA ILE A 111 -5.57 -6.71 -20.95
C ILE A 111 -5.51 -5.26 -20.46
N GLN A 112 -4.31 -4.76 -20.11
CA GLN A 112 -4.07 -3.35 -19.77
C GLN A 112 -3.93 -2.47 -21.02
N GLU A 113 -3.57 -3.05 -22.16
CA GLU A 113 -3.71 -2.41 -23.47
C GLU A 113 -5.20 -2.50 -23.86
N ASP A 114 -5.80 -1.44 -24.41
CA ASP A 114 -7.22 -1.33 -24.82
C ASP A 114 -7.63 -2.43 -25.84
N CYS A 115 -7.71 -3.68 -25.39
CA CYS A 115 -8.01 -4.84 -26.21
C CYS A 115 -9.49 -5.22 -26.07
N SER A 116 -10.07 -5.66 -27.17
CA SER A 116 -11.43 -6.18 -27.19
C SER A 116 -11.55 -7.47 -26.37
N PHE A 117 -12.77 -7.79 -25.93
CA PHE A 117 -13.05 -9.02 -25.21
C PHE A 117 -12.62 -10.26 -26.01
N GLU A 118 -12.90 -10.27 -27.32
CA GLU A 118 -12.51 -11.35 -28.23
C GLU A 118 -10.98 -11.51 -28.29
N GLU A 119 -10.23 -10.42 -28.36
CA GLU A 119 -8.76 -10.45 -28.36
C GLU A 119 -8.19 -10.97 -27.04
N ALA A 120 -8.80 -10.62 -25.90
CA ALA A 120 -8.41 -11.15 -24.60
C ALA A 120 -8.66 -12.67 -24.53
N ILE A 121 -9.80 -13.15 -25.03
CA ILE A 121 -10.12 -14.59 -25.06
C ILE A 121 -9.10 -15.39 -25.89
N GLU A 122 -8.69 -14.90 -27.06
CA GLU A 122 -7.68 -15.57 -27.89
C GLU A 122 -6.31 -15.68 -27.21
N LYS A 123 -6.00 -14.78 -26.28
CA LYS A 123 -4.72 -14.74 -25.57
C LYS A 123 -4.65 -15.67 -24.36
N ILE A 124 -5.74 -16.36 -24.03
CA ILE A 124 -5.75 -17.39 -22.99
C ILE A 124 -4.97 -18.62 -23.48
N ASP A 125 -3.72 -18.74 -23.06
CA ASP A 125 -2.89 -19.92 -23.31
C ASP A 125 -3.45 -21.16 -22.59
N ILE A 126 -3.60 -22.26 -23.33
CA ILE A 126 -4.00 -23.58 -22.82
C ILE A 126 -2.79 -24.53 -22.76
N GLY A 127 -1.94 -24.50 -23.79
CA GLY A 127 -0.83 -25.42 -23.95
C GLY A 127 0.28 -25.17 -22.93
N GLY A 128 0.68 -23.91 -22.77
CA GLY A 128 1.70 -23.48 -21.81
C GLY A 128 1.36 -23.89 -20.38
N PRO A 129 0.20 -23.46 -19.82
CA PRO A 129 -0.24 -23.86 -18.49
C PRO A 129 -0.32 -25.38 -18.29
N THR A 130 -0.79 -26.12 -19.30
CA THR A 130 -0.90 -27.59 -19.21
C THR A 130 0.49 -28.24 -19.10
N MET A 131 1.46 -27.80 -19.91
CA MET A 131 2.83 -28.34 -19.86
C MET A 131 3.51 -28.06 -18.52
N ILE A 132 3.47 -26.82 -18.02
CA ILE A 132 4.13 -26.47 -16.76
C ILE A 132 3.45 -27.10 -15.55
N ARG A 133 2.12 -27.22 -15.53
CA ARG A 133 1.40 -27.95 -14.48
C ARG A 133 1.75 -29.43 -14.47
N ALA A 134 1.90 -30.05 -15.65
CA ALA A 134 2.32 -31.43 -15.75
C ALA A 134 3.75 -31.63 -15.19
N ALA A 135 4.68 -30.75 -15.57
CA ALA A 135 6.06 -30.81 -15.09
C ALA A 135 6.18 -30.53 -13.59
N ALA A 136 5.46 -29.51 -13.09
CA ALA A 136 5.38 -29.19 -11.67
C ALA A 136 4.74 -30.31 -10.85
N LYS A 137 3.68 -30.97 -11.35
CA LYS A 137 3.10 -32.15 -10.71
C LYS A 137 4.13 -33.27 -10.57
N ASN A 138 4.97 -33.47 -11.60
CA ASN A 138 6.00 -34.50 -11.62
C ASN A 138 7.40 -33.99 -11.23
N PHE A 139 7.49 -32.98 -10.36
CA PHE A 139 8.77 -32.35 -9.97
C PHE A 139 9.77 -33.33 -9.33
N LYS A 140 9.31 -34.51 -8.88
CA LYS A 140 10.18 -35.60 -8.42
C LYS A 140 11.20 -35.98 -9.51
N ASP A 141 10.76 -36.00 -10.76
CA ASP A 141 11.50 -36.52 -11.91
C ASP A 141 11.73 -35.49 -13.03
N VAL A 142 11.07 -34.33 -12.98
CA VAL A 142 11.14 -33.29 -14.02
C VAL A 142 11.54 -31.94 -13.42
N VAL A 143 12.42 -31.21 -14.10
CA VAL A 143 12.72 -29.79 -13.81
C VAL A 143 11.77 -28.92 -14.63
N VAL A 144 11.13 -27.93 -14.00
CA VAL A 144 10.30 -26.93 -14.69
C VAL A 144 10.87 -25.55 -14.46
N VAL A 145 10.99 -24.73 -15.51
CA VAL A 145 11.50 -23.36 -15.42
C VAL A 145 10.58 -22.43 -16.20
N THR A 146 10.08 -21.39 -15.53
CA THR A 146 9.08 -20.47 -16.11
C THR A 146 9.52 -19.02 -16.24
N ASP A 147 10.73 -18.70 -15.80
CA ASP A 147 11.24 -17.33 -15.74
C ASP A 147 12.73 -17.29 -16.15
N PRO A 148 13.11 -16.47 -17.13
CA PRO A 148 14.51 -16.31 -17.54
C PRO A 148 15.47 -15.94 -16.39
N LYS A 149 14.98 -15.29 -15.34
CA LYS A 149 15.78 -14.92 -14.16
C LYS A 149 16.28 -16.15 -13.39
N ASP A 150 15.65 -17.31 -13.55
CA ASP A 150 16.06 -18.55 -12.88
C ASP A 150 17.14 -19.32 -13.65
N TYR A 151 17.42 -18.98 -14.92
CA TYR A 151 18.33 -19.75 -15.79
C TYR A 151 19.71 -19.89 -15.16
N GLN A 152 20.33 -18.77 -14.76
CA GLN A 152 21.67 -18.78 -14.19
C GLN A 152 21.78 -19.65 -12.94
N LYS A 153 20.75 -19.62 -12.08
CA LYS A 153 20.71 -20.41 -10.85
C LYS A 153 20.61 -21.90 -11.14
N VAL A 154 19.74 -22.29 -12.06
CA VAL A 154 19.57 -23.70 -12.49
C VAL A 154 20.85 -24.21 -13.15
N MET A 155 21.44 -23.44 -14.07
CA MET A 155 22.69 -23.81 -14.74
C MET A 155 23.85 -23.97 -13.75
N SER A 156 24.01 -23.02 -12.82
CA SER A 156 25.06 -23.07 -11.79
C SER A 156 24.87 -24.25 -10.85
N GLU A 157 23.65 -24.55 -10.43
CA GLU A 157 23.38 -25.74 -9.60
C GLU A 157 23.72 -27.03 -10.33
N TRP A 158 23.34 -27.13 -11.61
CA TRP A 158 23.62 -28.30 -12.44
C TRP A 158 25.14 -28.48 -12.64
N ASP A 159 25.87 -27.43 -13.02
CA ASP A 159 27.33 -27.54 -13.20
C ASP A 159 28.06 -27.91 -11.91
N ASN A 160 27.62 -27.41 -10.75
CA ASN A 160 28.29 -27.67 -9.47
C ASN A 160 27.99 -29.06 -8.89
N ASN A 161 26.80 -29.62 -9.14
CA ASN A 161 26.35 -30.86 -8.50
C ASN A 161 26.14 -32.02 -9.47
N ASP A 162 26.45 -31.81 -10.74
CA ASP A 162 26.12 -32.72 -11.84
C ASP A 162 24.64 -33.12 -11.86
N GLY A 163 23.76 -32.14 -11.67
CA GLY A 163 22.31 -32.27 -11.72
C GLY A 163 21.58 -31.25 -10.85
N ILE A 164 20.24 -31.29 -10.92
CA ILE A 164 19.37 -30.41 -10.11
C ILE A 164 18.85 -31.18 -8.90
N SER A 165 18.87 -30.59 -7.72
CA SER A 165 18.41 -31.23 -6.48
C SER A 165 16.89 -31.33 -6.38
N PHE A 166 16.39 -32.25 -5.55
CA PHE A 166 14.95 -32.39 -5.26
C PHE A 166 14.35 -31.09 -4.69
N GLU A 167 15.07 -30.41 -3.79
CA GLU A 167 14.60 -29.18 -3.16
C GLU A 167 14.48 -28.04 -4.17
N SER A 168 15.41 -27.93 -5.12
CA SER A 168 15.31 -26.94 -6.19
C SER A 168 14.13 -27.23 -7.12
N ARG A 169 13.90 -28.50 -7.51
CA ARG A 169 12.72 -28.88 -8.30
C ARG A 169 11.42 -28.59 -7.58
N LYS A 170 11.36 -28.84 -6.27
CA LYS A 170 10.20 -28.53 -5.42
C LYS A 170 9.92 -27.02 -5.39
N LYS A 171 10.96 -26.19 -5.21
CA LYS A 171 10.84 -24.72 -5.24
C LYS A 171 10.35 -24.21 -6.59
N LEU A 172 10.89 -24.74 -7.69
CA LEU A 172 10.43 -24.42 -9.04
C LEU A 172 8.97 -24.84 -9.27
N SER A 173 8.57 -26.01 -8.77
CA SER A 173 7.16 -26.45 -8.80
C SER A 173 6.23 -25.54 -8.00
N GLN A 174 6.66 -25.06 -6.82
CA GLN A 174 5.90 -24.09 -6.04
C GLN A 174 5.69 -22.80 -6.84
N LYS A 175 6.76 -22.29 -7.47
CA LYS A 175 6.70 -21.12 -8.36
C LYS A 175 5.68 -21.30 -9.48
N VAL A 176 5.63 -22.48 -10.11
CA VAL A 176 4.63 -22.78 -11.16
C VAL A 176 3.21 -22.72 -10.62
N PHE A 177 2.90 -23.37 -9.49
CA PHE A 177 1.52 -23.37 -8.98
C PHE A 177 1.07 -22.01 -8.48
N SER A 178 1.98 -21.19 -7.92
CA SER A 178 1.71 -19.78 -7.63
C SER A 178 1.41 -18.99 -8.91
N LEU A 179 2.26 -19.11 -9.93
CA LEU A 179 2.02 -18.49 -11.25
C LEU A 179 0.67 -18.89 -11.84
N MET A 180 0.25 -20.15 -11.68
CA MET A 180 -1.05 -20.62 -12.19
C MET A 180 -2.24 -20.11 -11.38
N ALA A 181 -2.08 -19.89 -10.08
CA ALA A 181 -3.11 -19.24 -9.29
C ALA A 181 -3.34 -17.81 -9.80
N ASP A 182 -2.26 -17.05 -9.99
CA ASP A 182 -2.32 -15.66 -10.44
C ASP A 182 -2.84 -15.53 -11.88
N TYR A 183 -2.39 -16.41 -12.78
CA TYR A 183 -2.82 -16.44 -14.17
C TYR A 183 -4.33 -16.73 -14.30
N ASN A 184 -4.83 -17.77 -13.62
CA ASN A 184 -6.26 -18.12 -13.66
C ASN A 184 -7.13 -17.07 -12.96
N LYS A 185 -6.61 -16.45 -11.89
CA LYS A 185 -7.30 -15.34 -11.23
C LYS A 185 -7.44 -14.14 -12.16
N SER A 186 -6.38 -13.78 -12.88
CA SER A 186 -6.42 -12.67 -13.84
C SER A 186 -7.49 -12.91 -14.93
N ILE A 187 -7.59 -14.14 -15.44
CA ILE A 187 -8.64 -14.54 -16.39
C ILE A 187 -10.03 -14.44 -15.74
N ALA A 188 -10.20 -15.00 -14.55
CA ALA A 188 -11.49 -14.98 -13.85
C ALA A 188 -11.96 -13.55 -13.54
N SER A 189 -11.06 -12.67 -13.09
CA SER A 189 -11.34 -11.26 -12.87
C SER A 189 -11.77 -10.55 -14.16
N TYR A 190 -11.04 -10.77 -15.26
CA TYR A 190 -11.40 -10.19 -16.56
C TYR A 190 -12.78 -10.66 -17.06
N LEU A 191 -13.08 -11.96 -16.93
CA LEU A 191 -14.37 -12.53 -17.34
C LEU A 191 -15.56 -12.08 -16.48
N ASN A 192 -15.33 -11.75 -15.20
CA ASN A 192 -16.38 -11.29 -14.29
C ASN A 192 -16.78 -9.82 -14.53
N GLY A 193 -15.95 -9.03 -15.23
CA GLY A 193 -16.17 -7.60 -15.44
C GLY A 193 -16.22 -6.79 -14.13
N ASP A 194 -16.88 -5.62 -14.17
CA ASP A 194 -17.04 -4.69 -13.03
C ASP A 194 -18.04 -5.19 -11.95
N GLY A 195 -18.42 -6.47 -11.94
CA GLY A 195 -19.24 -7.03 -10.86
C GLY A 195 -18.50 -6.98 -9.52
N ASP A 196 -19.24 -7.08 -8.40
CA ASP A 196 -18.81 -7.16 -6.99
C ASP A 196 -17.76 -8.28 -6.75
N SER A 197 -16.59 -8.11 -7.34
CA SER A 197 -15.45 -8.98 -7.18
C SER A 197 -14.75 -8.57 -5.89
N LEU A 198 -14.38 -9.58 -5.10
CA LEU A 198 -13.54 -9.35 -3.93
C LEU A 198 -12.30 -8.57 -4.35
N HIS A 199 -12.08 -7.39 -3.77
CA HIS A 199 -10.89 -6.59 -4.03
C HIS A 199 -9.64 -7.44 -3.84
N ASP A 200 -8.83 -7.53 -4.91
CA ASP A 200 -7.58 -8.26 -4.88
C ASP A 200 -6.44 -7.31 -4.52
N TYR A 201 -5.84 -7.50 -3.35
CA TYR A 201 -4.68 -6.72 -2.92
C TYR A 201 -3.40 -7.38 -3.42
N SER A 202 -2.69 -6.71 -4.32
CA SER A 202 -1.36 -7.13 -4.75
C SER A 202 -0.27 -6.43 -3.97
N PHE A 203 0.73 -7.19 -3.51
CA PHE A 203 1.83 -6.68 -2.70
C PHE A 203 3.18 -7.03 -3.33
N GLN A 204 4.07 -6.04 -3.47
CA GLN A 204 5.42 -6.25 -4.00
C GLN A 204 6.41 -6.70 -2.92
N LYS A 205 6.22 -6.23 -1.68
CA LYS A 205 7.16 -6.48 -0.58
C LYS A 205 6.42 -6.74 0.71
N SER A 206 6.99 -7.60 1.55
CA SER A 206 6.63 -7.70 2.96
C SER A 206 7.87 -7.52 3.85
N ALA A 207 7.67 -6.92 5.02
CA ALA A 207 8.72 -6.70 6.02
C ALA A 207 8.20 -7.07 7.40
N SER A 208 8.86 -8.01 8.07
CA SER A 208 8.56 -8.32 9.47
C SER A 208 8.90 -7.13 10.35
N LEU A 209 7.95 -6.70 11.17
CA LEU A 209 8.18 -5.67 12.18
C LEU A 209 8.62 -6.33 13.49
N ARG A 210 9.30 -5.55 14.35
CA ARG A 210 9.80 -6.04 15.63
C ARG A 210 8.68 -6.64 16.50
N TYR A 211 7.52 -6.02 16.49
CA TYR A 211 6.26 -6.45 17.11
C TYR A 211 5.12 -5.59 16.53
N GLY A 212 3.88 -5.96 16.85
CA GLY A 212 2.67 -5.20 16.50
C GLY A 212 2.44 -4.00 17.41
N GLU A 213 1.19 -3.74 17.80
CA GLU A 213 0.89 -2.65 18.71
C GLU A 213 1.55 -2.85 20.09
N ASN A 214 1.69 -4.11 20.52
CA ASN A 214 2.29 -4.50 21.79
C ASN A 214 3.42 -5.54 21.58
N PRO A 215 4.43 -5.60 22.48
CA PRO A 215 5.60 -6.48 22.34
C PRO A 215 5.34 -7.98 22.15
N HIS A 216 4.19 -8.49 22.60
CA HIS A 216 3.83 -9.91 22.50
C HIS A 216 3.12 -10.27 21.18
N GLN A 217 2.81 -9.27 20.35
CA GLN A 217 2.14 -9.46 19.06
C GLN A 217 3.20 -9.41 17.95
N SER A 218 3.20 -10.36 17.03
CA SER A 218 3.99 -10.26 15.80
C SER A 218 3.28 -9.37 14.78
N ALA A 219 4.03 -8.71 13.90
CA ALA A 219 3.46 -7.91 12.81
C ALA A 219 4.31 -7.96 11.55
N THR A 220 3.67 -7.70 10.42
CA THR A 220 4.29 -7.64 9.10
C THR A 220 3.66 -6.49 8.33
N LEU A 221 4.50 -5.59 7.78
CA LEU A 221 4.07 -4.58 6.83
C LEU A 221 4.04 -5.22 5.44
N PHE A 222 2.94 -5.06 4.71
CA PHE A 222 2.84 -5.40 3.30
C PHE A 222 2.76 -4.10 2.49
N THR A 223 3.64 -3.95 1.51
CA THR A 223 3.70 -2.79 0.62
C THR A 223 3.04 -3.18 -0.70
N PHE A 224 2.07 -2.38 -1.15
CA PHE A 224 1.37 -2.59 -2.42
C PHE A 224 2.34 -2.65 -3.61
N ASP A 225 1.94 -3.36 -4.67
CA ASP A 225 2.66 -3.35 -5.95
C ASP A 225 2.49 -2.01 -6.69
N ASN A 226 3.31 -1.75 -7.70
CA ASN A 226 3.18 -0.63 -8.64
C ASN A 226 3.09 0.78 -8.04
N LEU A 227 3.63 1.01 -6.84
CA LEU A 227 3.75 2.35 -6.26
C LEU A 227 4.74 3.20 -7.08
N SER A 228 4.32 4.41 -7.45
CA SER A 228 5.12 5.37 -8.21
C SER A 228 5.72 6.48 -7.35
N LYS A 229 5.15 6.69 -6.15
CA LYS A 229 5.50 7.71 -5.17
C LYS A 229 6.11 7.10 -3.92
N LYS A 230 6.79 7.92 -3.13
CA LYS A 230 7.21 7.59 -1.75
C LYS A 230 6.00 7.78 -0.83
N ASN A 231 5.41 6.68 -0.38
CA ASN A 231 4.33 6.64 0.60
C ASN A 231 4.86 6.19 1.97
N ILE A 232 4.06 6.22 3.04
CA ILE A 232 4.52 5.76 4.38
C ILE A 232 5.08 4.33 4.34
N ALA A 233 4.42 3.43 3.61
CA ALA A 233 4.80 2.02 3.53
C ALA A 233 6.10 1.75 2.72
N ASN A 234 6.51 2.69 1.87
CA ASN A 234 7.76 2.64 1.09
C ASN A 234 8.60 3.92 1.26
N ALA A 235 8.48 4.59 2.41
CA ALA A 235 9.15 5.84 2.69
C ALA A 235 10.67 5.65 2.66
N GLU A 236 11.38 6.69 2.22
CA GLU A 236 12.83 6.69 2.31
C GLU A 236 13.26 7.02 3.73
N ILE A 237 13.95 6.09 4.38
CA ILE A 237 14.49 6.28 5.73
C ILE A 237 15.89 6.88 5.59
N ILE A 238 16.00 8.21 5.67
CA ILE A 238 17.28 8.95 5.60
C ILE A 238 18.16 8.59 6.81
N GLN A 239 17.54 8.47 7.97
CA GLN A 239 18.20 8.10 9.22
C GLN A 239 17.26 7.32 10.13
N GLY A 240 17.86 6.50 10.99
CA GLY A 240 17.22 5.93 12.16
C GLY A 240 17.15 4.41 12.07
N LYS A 241 16.48 3.80 13.05
CA LYS A 241 16.20 2.36 13.04
C LYS A 241 14.95 2.10 12.20
N GLU A 242 14.72 0.83 11.90
CA GLU A 242 13.44 0.36 11.34
C GLU A 242 12.25 0.91 12.16
N LEU A 243 11.16 1.23 11.45
CA LEU A 243 9.93 1.73 12.05
C LEU A 243 9.22 0.60 12.81
N SER A 244 8.68 0.93 13.98
CA SER A 244 7.76 0.03 14.69
C SER A 244 6.35 0.12 14.08
N TYR A 245 5.47 -0.82 14.44
CA TYR A 245 4.06 -0.79 14.06
C TYR A 245 3.40 0.55 14.42
N ASN A 246 3.57 1.00 15.67
CA ASN A 246 2.99 2.27 16.14
C ASN A 246 3.64 3.47 15.44
N ASN A 247 4.93 3.40 15.07
CA ASN A 247 5.53 4.47 14.28
C ASN A 247 4.87 4.61 12.91
N ILE A 248 4.53 3.50 12.25
CA ILE A 248 3.88 3.51 10.94
C ILE A 248 2.46 4.09 11.07
N VAL A 249 1.68 3.65 12.07
CA VAL A 249 0.31 4.15 12.30
C VAL A 249 0.30 5.66 12.62
N ASP A 250 1.18 6.11 13.52
CA ASP A 250 1.25 7.52 13.89
C ASP A 250 1.82 8.38 12.75
N ALA A 251 2.75 7.84 11.96
CA ALA A 251 3.31 8.52 10.78
C ALA A 251 2.25 8.73 9.71
N ASP A 252 1.43 7.71 9.44
CA ASP A 252 0.32 7.77 8.51
C ASP A 252 -0.73 8.81 8.96
N ALA A 253 -1.13 8.78 10.23
CA ALA A 253 -2.05 9.79 10.78
C ALA A 253 -1.49 11.23 10.70
N ALA A 254 -0.21 11.42 10.98
CA ALA A 254 0.44 12.73 10.91
C ALA A 254 0.54 13.24 9.46
N TRP A 255 0.90 12.34 8.54
CA TRP A 255 1.06 12.65 7.13
C TRP A 255 -0.27 12.98 6.46
N GLU A 256 -1.30 12.16 6.68
CA GLU A 256 -2.65 12.39 6.15
C GLU A 256 -3.21 13.74 6.61
N CYS A 257 -2.98 14.12 7.87
CA CYS A 257 -3.41 15.41 8.39
C CYS A 257 -2.64 16.60 7.79
N VAL A 258 -1.31 16.52 7.71
CA VAL A 258 -0.50 17.68 7.27
C VAL A 258 -0.71 18.02 5.78
N ARG A 259 -1.11 17.02 4.98
CA ARG A 259 -1.36 17.16 3.54
C ARG A 259 -2.64 17.94 3.19
N GLU A 260 -3.52 18.17 4.16
CA GLU A 260 -4.73 19.00 3.97
C GLU A 260 -4.44 20.50 3.87
N PHE A 261 -3.19 20.89 4.13
CA PHE A 261 -2.76 22.28 4.19
C PHE A 261 -1.84 22.60 3.02
N ASP A 262 -2.09 23.75 2.38
CA ASP A 262 -1.27 24.25 1.27
C ASP A 262 -0.11 25.13 1.76
N SER A 263 -0.36 25.92 2.81
CA SER A 263 0.62 26.79 3.46
C SER A 263 1.57 25.98 4.33
N PRO A 264 2.78 26.46 4.66
CA PRO A 264 3.67 25.79 5.60
C PRO A 264 2.94 25.33 6.87
N ALA A 265 2.91 24.01 7.10
CA ALA A 265 2.15 23.39 8.17
C ALA A 265 2.99 22.36 8.93
N CYS A 266 2.69 22.22 10.21
CA CYS A 266 3.26 21.20 11.09
C CYS A 266 2.13 20.49 11.84
N VAL A 267 2.18 19.16 11.87
CA VAL A 267 1.30 18.30 12.65
C VAL A 267 2.16 17.45 13.58
N ILE A 268 1.83 17.45 14.87
CA ILE A 268 2.45 16.59 15.89
C ILE A 268 1.40 15.58 16.34
N VAL A 269 1.70 14.28 16.20
CA VAL A 269 0.80 13.17 16.54
C VAL A 269 1.41 12.30 17.62
N LYS A 270 0.52 11.75 18.45
CA LYS A 270 0.82 10.65 19.37
C LYS A 270 -0.39 9.74 19.50
N HIS A 271 -0.20 8.43 19.33
CA HIS A 271 -1.28 7.44 19.40
C HIS A 271 -2.44 7.77 18.42
N ALA A 272 -2.08 8.01 17.16
CA ALA A 272 -2.94 8.33 16.03
C ALA A 272 -3.87 9.54 16.23
N ASN A 273 -3.55 10.42 17.19
CA ASN A 273 -4.27 11.66 17.43
C ASN A 273 -3.31 12.86 17.35
N PRO A 274 -3.68 13.94 16.64
CA PRO A 274 -2.96 15.19 16.71
C PRO A 274 -2.96 15.74 18.13
N CYS A 275 -1.79 16.08 18.67
CA CYS A 275 -1.66 16.84 19.92
C CYS A 275 -1.32 18.32 19.65
N GLY A 276 -0.88 18.67 18.45
CA GLY A 276 -0.68 20.04 18.02
C GLY A 276 -0.62 20.17 16.50
N VAL A 277 -1.32 21.17 15.96
CA VAL A 277 -1.34 21.46 14.53
C VAL A 277 -1.27 22.97 14.33
N ALA A 278 -0.47 23.42 13.37
CA ALA A 278 -0.45 24.82 12.97
C ALA A 278 -0.11 25.01 11.50
N GLU A 279 -0.69 26.06 10.89
CA GLU A 279 -0.25 26.65 9.62
C GLU A 279 0.38 28.02 9.90
N SER A 280 1.46 28.35 9.19
CA SER A 280 2.11 29.66 9.31
C SER A 280 2.77 30.10 8.00
N ASP A 281 3.50 31.21 8.05
CA ASP A 281 4.26 31.76 6.92
C ASP A 281 5.58 31.02 6.67
N SER A 282 6.05 30.23 7.63
CA SER A 282 7.29 29.45 7.55
C SER A 282 7.16 28.12 8.32
N ILE A 283 7.96 27.14 7.90
CA ILE A 283 7.99 25.81 8.53
C ILE A 283 8.43 25.89 9.99
N PHE A 284 9.39 26.76 10.31
CA PHE A 284 9.81 27.02 11.68
C PHE A 284 8.66 27.55 12.56
N ASN A 285 7.91 28.56 12.08
CA ASN A 285 6.81 29.14 12.85
C ASN A 285 5.66 28.14 13.00
N ALA A 286 5.37 27.35 11.95
CA ALA A 286 4.38 26.28 12.02
C ALA A 286 4.76 25.25 13.10
N TYR A 287 6.04 24.82 13.15
CA TYR A 287 6.53 23.95 14.22
C TYR A 287 6.38 24.58 15.61
N ASP A 288 6.82 25.83 15.77
CA ASP A 288 6.80 26.52 17.05
C ASP A 288 5.39 26.62 17.63
N LEU A 289 4.41 26.96 16.79
CA LEU A 289 3.00 27.04 17.15
C LEU A 289 2.39 25.66 17.43
N ALA A 290 2.65 24.66 16.58
CA ALA A 290 2.15 23.31 16.79
C ALA A 290 2.67 22.74 18.12
N PHE A 291 3.97 22.88 18.41
CA PHE A 291 4.59 22.44 19.65
C PHE A 291 3.98 23.10 20.89
N LYS A 292 3.73 24.41 20.83
CA LYS A 292 3.11 25.18 21.94
C LYS A 292 1.71 24.72 22.31
N THR A 293 1.00 23.98 21.45
CA THR A 293 -0.35 23.46 21.74
C THR A 293 -0.34 22.54 22.97
N ASP A 294 0.59 21.58 22.99
CA ASP A 294 0.71 20.57 24.04
C ASP A 294 2.14 19.99 24.07
N PRO A 295 3.13 20.75 24.56
CA PRO A 295 4.52 20.31 24.71
C PRO A 295 4.65 19.00 25.49
N THR A 296 3.78 18.79 26.49
CA THR A 296 3.76 17.59 27.32
C THR A 296 3.42 16.35 26.50
N SER A 297 2.37 16.40 25.68
CA SER A 297 2.02 15.28 24.81
C SER A 297 2.98 15.12 23.64
N ALA A 298 3.55 16.22 23.12
CA ALA A 298 4.47 16.20 21.98
C ALA A 298 5.73 15.34 22.23
N PHE A 299 6.15 15.20 23.49
CA PHE A 299 7.32 14.40 23.86
C PHE A 299 7.21 12.94 23.38
N GLY A 300 8.15 12.50 22.53
CA GLY A 300 8.14 11.18 21.89
C GLY A 300 7.08 11.02 20.81
N GLY A 301 6.50 12.12 20.33
CA GLY A 301 5.56 12.13 19.22
C GLY A 301 6.22 11.98 17.86
N ILE A 302 5.39 12.00 16.84
CA ILE A 302 5.75 12.03 15.43
C ILE A 302 5.41 13.40 14.86
N ILE A 303 6.34 13.99 14.13
CA ILE A 303 6.20 15.34 13.58
C ILE A 303 6.19 15.24 12.05
N ALA A 304 5.14 15.77 11.42
CA ALA A 304 5.01 15.83 9.97
C ALA A 304 4.94 17.27 9.47
N PHE A 305 5.59 17.52 8.32
CA PHE A 305 5.65 18.80 7.64
C PHE A 305 5.26 18.64 6.16
N ASN A 306 4.50 19.60 5.62
CA ASN A 306 4.11 19.57 4.20
C ASN A 306 5.09 20.29 3.26
N LYS A 307 6.20 20.84 3.77
CA LYS A 307 7.30 21.44 2.98
C LYS A 307 8.66 20.96 3.48
N ILE A 308 9.71 21.27 2.73
CA ILE A 308 11.11 20.95 3.05
C ILE A 308 11.50 21.53 4.41
N ILE A 309 12.22 20.74 5.22
CA ILE A 309 12.74 21.18 6.53
C ILE A 309 14.12 21.82 6.36
N ASP A 310 14.25 23.03 6.90
CA ASP A 310 15.51 23.78 6.97
C ASP A 310 16.33 23.46 8.22
N HIS A 311 17.61 23.86 8.22
CA HIS A 311 18.52 23.64 9.36
C HIS A 311 17.98 24.25 10.67
N LYS A 312 17.39 25.45 10.61
CA LYS A 312 16.88 26.17 11.79
C LYS A 312 15.76 25.37 12.47
N THR A 313 14.83 24.83 11.69
CA THR A 313 13.72 24.01 12.19
C THR A 313 14.24 22.69 12.76
N ALA A 314 15.18 22.03 12.07
CA ALA A 314 15.79 20.79 12.57
C ALA A 314 16.51 21.01 13.93
N GLN A 315 17.24 22.13 14.06
CA GLN A 315 17.92 22.49 15.30
C GLN A 315 16.91 22.69 16.44
N GLU A 316 15.82 23.42 16.20
CA GLU A 316 14.80 23.65 17.21
C GLU A 316 14.09 22.36 17.66
N ILE A 317 13.82 21.44 16.71
CA ILE A 317 13.27 20.11 17.01
C ILE A 317 14.22 19.34 17.94
N ASN A 318 15.51 19.33 17.61
CA ASN A 318 16.53 18.68 18.42
C ASN A 318 16.70 19.32 19.81
N LEU A 319 16.56 20.64 19.93
CA LEU A 319 16.72 21.32 21.22
C LEU A 319 15.55 21.06 22.17
N ARG A 320 14.32 21.06 21.66
CA ARG A 320 13.11 21.06 22.52
C ARG A 320 12.76 19.69 23.10
N GLN A 321 12.88 18.62 22.33
CA GLN A 321 12.27 17.35 22.72
C GLN A 321 12.93 16.11 22.14
N PHE A 322 12.61 14.97 22.75
CA PHE A 322 12.77 13.67 22.12
C PHE A 322 11.64 13.47 21.10
N VAL A 323 12.00 13.00 19.90
CA VAL A 323 11.08 12.74 18.80
C VAL A 323 11.37 11.35 18.27
N GLU A 324 10.32 10.56 18.01
CA GLU A 324 10.46 9.23 17.44
C GLU A 324 10.69 9.30 15.92
N VAL A 325 9.86 10.09 15.22
CA VAL A 325 9.86 10.20 13.76
C VAL A 325 9.62 11.65 13.32
N VAL A 326 10.37 12.11 12.32
CA VAL A 326 10.14 13.35 11.59
C VAL A 326 9.88 13.01 10.13
N ILE A 327 8.85 13.58 9.53
CA ILE A 327 8.37 13.30 8.17
C ILE A 327 8.26 14.59 7.38
N ALA A 328 8.80 14.62 6.18
CA ALA A 328 8.71 15.75 5.26
C ALA A 328 8.84 15.30 3.80
N PRO A 329 8.46 16.14 2.82
CA PRO A 329 8.75 15.89 1.42
C PRO A 329 10.22 16.07 1.02
N GLY A 330 11.05 16.53 1.95
CA GLY A 330 12.48 16.69 1.74
C GLY A 330 13.14 17.46 2.88
N TYR A 331 14.46 17.51 2.83
CA TYR A 331 15.30 18.10 3.87
C TYR A 331 16.47 18.84 3.23
N GLU A 332 16.88 19.96 3.81
CA GLU A 332 18.18 20.54 3.51
C GLU A 332 19.32 19.65 4.05
N ASP A 333 20.48 19.65 3.38
CA ASP A 333 21.64 18.87 3.83
C ASP A 333 22.05 19.19 5.28
N GLU A 334 21.98 20.46 5.67
CA GLU A 334 22.29 20.90 7.03
C GLU A 334 21.21 20.50 8.06
N ALA A 335 19.96 20.28 7.62
CA ALA A 335 18.91 19.72 8.46
C ALA A 335 19.16 18.23 8.74
N VAL A 336 19.55 17.46 7.71
CA VAL A 336 19.93 16.05 7.85
C VAL A 336 21.14 15.90 8.79
N LYS A 337 22.16 16.74 8.63
CA LYS A 337 23.32 16.78 9.53
C LYS A 337 22.91 17.07 10.97
N GLU A 338 22.02 18.04 11.18
CA GLU A 338 21.52 18.38 12.52
C GLU A 338 20.80 17.19 13.17
N PHE A 339 19.86 16.54 12.48
CA PHE A 339 19.19 15.33 12.98
C PHE A 339 20.16 14.18 13.26
N SER A 340 21.30 14.11 12.58
CA SER A 340 22.32 13.06 12.81
C SER A 340 22.98 13.09 14.18
N SER A 341 22.90 14.21 14.89
CA SER A 341 23.30 14.31 16.28
C SER A 341 22.49 13.39 17.21
N LYS A 342 21.24 13.04 16.83
CA LYS A 342 20.33 12.16 17.56
C LYS A 342 20.04 10.85 16.81
N LYS A 343 20.97 9.91 16.83
CA LYS A 343 20.94 8.63 16.05
C LYS A 343 19.64 7.80 16.07
N ASN A 344 18.76 7.97 17.06
CA ASN A 344 17.53 7.18 17.17
C ASN A 344 16.30 7.84 16.53
N ILE A 345 16.37 9.13 16.17
CA ILE A 345 15.28 9.79 15.43
C ILE A 345 15.17 9.16 14.05
N ARG A 346 13.96 8.78 13.63
CA ARG A 346 13.72 8.36 12.25
C ARG A 346 13.39 9.60 11.42
N VAL A 347 14.13 9.79 10.34
CA VAL A 347 13.91 10.90 9.41
C VAL A 347 13.41 10.29 8.11
N LEU A 348 12.16 10.60 7.75
CA LEU A 348 11.44 9.97 6.64
C LEU A 348 11.16 10.99 5.53
N GLU A 349 11.53 10.64 4.31
CA GLU A 349 11.12 11.39 3.12
C GLU A 349 9.94 10.70 2.43
N VAL A 350 8.87 11.48 2.20
CA VAL A 350 7.57 11.01 1.69
C VAL A 350 6.99 12.05 0.73
N ASP A 351 6.46 11.64 -0.42
CA ASP A 351 5.91 12.56 -1.42
C ASP A 351 4.55 13.15 -0.99
N ILE A 352 4.29 14.44 -1.25
CA ILE A 352 2.98 15.05 -0.93
C ILE A 352 1.84 14.39 -1.72
N GLU A 353 2.09 14.07 -2.98
CA GLU A 353 1.20 13.23 -3.77
C GLU A 353 1.43 11.77 -3.37
N GLN A 354 0.36 11.07 -3.00
CA GLN A 354 0.41 9.66 -2.63
C GLN A 354 -0.25 8.82 -3.72
N ASP A 355 0.25 7.60 -3.92
CA ASP A 355 -0.48 6.61 -4.70
C ASP A 355 -1.67 6.11 -3.87
N ASN A 356 -2.84 6.00 -4.50
CA ASN A 356 -4.00 5.33 -3.90
C ASN A 356 -4.52 4.25 -4.85
N LEU A 357 -3.71 3.19 -5.01
CA LEU A 357 -3.99 2.11 -5.97
C LEU A 357 -5.25 1.30 -5.62
N TYR A 358 -5.65 1.31 -4.34
CA TYR A 358 -6.83 0.62 -3.84
C TYR A 358 -7.65 1.62 -3.02
N PRO A 359 -8.55 2.39 -3.68
CA PRO A 359 -9.30 3.43 -3.00
C PRO A 359 -10.16 2.83 -1.88
N GLY A 360 -10.08 3.42 -0.70
CA GLY A 360 -10.90 3.07 0.44
C GLY A 360 -10.16 2.55 1.67
N ILE A 361 -10.87 2.60 2.79
CA ILE A 361 -10.40 2.20 4.11
C ILE A 361 -10.88 0.79 4.42
N VAL A 362 -9.93 -0.10 4.72
CA VAL A 362 -10.19 -1.48 5.14
C VAL A 362 -10.21 -1.57 6.66
N LYS A 363 -11.31 -2.09 7.22
CA LYS A 363 -11.44 -2.35 8.66
C LYS A 363 -11.75 -3.81 8.93
N LYS A 364 -10.87 -4.49 9.65
CA LYS A 364 -11.09 -5.88 10.07
C LYS A 364 -12.21 -5.95 11.12
N VAL A 365 -13.12 -6.92 10.95
CA VAL A 365 -14.15 -7.31 11.93
C VAL A 365 -14.04 -8.80 12.23
N SER A 366 -14.81 -9.31 13.20
CA SER A 366 -14.83 -10.76 13.46
C SER A 366 -15.44 -11.49 12.25
N GLY A 367 -14.68 -12.39 11.62
CA GLY A 367 -15.15 -13.16 10.47
C GLY A 367 -15.11 -12.44 9.11
N GLY A 368 -14.60 -11.20 9.02
CA GLY A 368 -14.56 -10.48 7.73
C GLY A 368 -13.84 -9.13 7.77
N ILE A 369 -14.02 -8.35 6.69
CA ILE A 369 -13.53 -6.98 6.53
C ILE A 369 -14.68 -6.05 6.10
N LEU A 370 -14.61 -4.79 6.48
CA LEU A 370 -15.41 -3.69 5.94
C LEU A 370 -14.51 -2.89 5.00
N VAL A 371 -15.07 -2.44 3.88
CA VAL A 371 -14.42 -1.54 2.93
C VAL A 371 -15.36 -0.34 2.75
N GLN A 372 -14.81 0.87 2.81
CA GLN A 372 -15.54 2.13 2.60
C GLN A 372 -14.65 3.09 1.82
N ASP A 373 -15.24 4.10 1.18
CA ASP A 373 -14.47 5.14 0.51
C ASP A 373 -13.61 5.96 1.49
N ASP A 374 -12.55 6.56 0.95
CA ASP A 374 -11.75 7.57 1.65
C ASP A 374 -12.57 8.83 1.90
N ASP A 375 -12.39 9.43 3.08
CA ASP A 375 -13.01 10.72 3.41
C ASP A 375 -12.25 11.85 2.72
N LEU A 376 -12.51 12.07 1.43
CA LEU A 376 -11.84 13.09 0.60
C LEU A 376 -12.67 14.37 0.43
N LYS A 377 -13.82 14.47 1.12
CA LYS A 377 -14.74 15.58 0.92
C LYS A 377 -14.12 16.88 1.44
N SER A 378 -13.74 17.78 0.53
CA SER A 378 -13.37 19.15 0.87
C SER A 378 -14.60 20.03 1.06
N LEU A 379 -14.47 21.04 1.91
CA LEU A 379 -15.50 22.04 2.20
C LEU A 379 -15.02 23.39 1.69
N CYS A 380 -15.87 24.08 0.91
CA CYS A 380 -15.61 25.44 0.47
C CYS A 380 -16.34 26.44 1.39
N VAL A 381 -15.83 27.68 1.47
CA VAL A 381 -16.43 28.72 2.34
C VAL A 381 -17.86 29.06 1.88
N GLU A 382 -18.11 28.94 0.57
CA GLU A 382 -19.39 29.20 -0.07
C GLU A 382 -20.47 28.17 0.31
N ASP A 383 -20.06 26.97 0.73
CA ASP A 383 -20.97 25.90 1.19
C ASP A 383 -21.41 26.10 2.65
N LEU A 384 -20.77 27.02 3.38
CA LEU A 384 -21.05 27.26 4.79
C LEU A 384 -22.35 28.03 4.97
N LYS A 385 -23.21 27.54 5.86
CA LYS A 385 -24.43 28.23 6.27
C LYS A 385 -24.25 28.87 7.64
N CYS A 386 -24.23 30.21 7.71
CA CYS A 386 -24.35 30.93 8.98
C CYS A 386 -25.77 30.80 9.53
N VAL A 387 -25.91 30.19 10.71
CA VAL A 387 -27.22 29.87 11.31
C VAL A 387 -27.58 30.77 12.50
N THR A 388 -26.61 31.47 13.08
CA THR A 388 -26.79 32.44 14.17
C THR A 388 -26.99 33.87 13.67
N LYS A 389 -27.44 34.77 14.55
CA LYS A 389 -27.56 36.22 14.31
C LYS A 389 -26.20 36.89 14.12
N ARG A 390 -25.22 36.54 14.96
CA ARG A 390 -23.85 37.03 14.82
C ARG A 390 -23.21 36.33 13.62
N LYS A 391 -22.64 37.13 12.71
CA LYS A 391 -21.81 36.64 11.60
C LYS A 391 -20.35 36.56 12.04
N PRO A 392 -19.60 35.53 11.63
CA PRO A 392 -18.18 35.46 11.90
C PRO A 392 -17.41 36.53 11.11
N SER A 393 -16.27 36.98 11.65
CA SER A 393 -15.29 37.79 10.92
C SER A 393 -14.52 36.94 9.90
N GLU A 394 -13.78 37.59 9.00
CA GLU A 394 -12.93 36.86 8.03
C GLU A 394 -11.88 35.99 8.72
N ASP A 395 -11.30 36.46 9.83
CA ASP A 395 -10.30 35.69 10.57
C ASP A 395 -10.94 34.52 11.33
N GLU A 396 -12.14 34.69 11.87
CA GLU A 396 -12.92 33.58 12.44
C GLU A 396 -13.25 32.53 11.38
N ILE A 397 -13.63 32.94 10.15
CA ILE A 397 -13.87 31.98 9.06
C ILE A 397 -12.60 31.19 8.74
N LYS A 398 -11.43 31.83 8.66
CA LYS A 398 -10.15 31.15 8.41
C LYS A 398 -9.84 30.13 9.51
N ASP A 399 -10.04 30.50 10.77
CA ASP A 399 -9.80 29.62 11.91
C ASP A 399 -10.82 28.47 11.97
N LEU A 400 -12.09 28.70 11.65
CA LEU A 400 -13.12 27.66 11.55
C LEU A 400 -12.79 26.65 10.45
N MET A 401 -12.35 27.12 9.28
CA MET A 401 -11.94 26.24 8.18
C MET A 401 -10.70 25.41 8.54
N PHE A 402 -9.71 26.02 9.21
CA PHE A 402 -8.55 25.31 9.73
C PHE A 402 -8.97 24.27 10.78
N ALA A 403 -9.81 24.66 11.75
CA ALA A 403 -10.32 23.76 12.79
C ALA A 403 -11.10 22.58 12.21
N TRP A 404 -11.89 22.82 11.15
CA TRP A 404 -12.65 21.79 10.45
C TRP A 404 -11.74 20.74 9.80
N LYS A 405 -10.68 21.19 9.10
CA LYS A 405 -9.67 20.29 8.53
C LYS A 405 -8.99 19.46 9.61
N VAL A 406 -8.60 20.06 10.74
CA VAL A 406 -7.98 19.32 11.85
C VAL A 406 -8.94 18.30 12.47
N ALA A 407 -10.21 18.66 12.67
CA ALA A 407 -11.21 17.79 13.32
C ALA A 407 -11.41 16.46 12.57
N LYS A 408 -11.25 16.44 11.24
CA LYS A 408 -11.28 15.24 10.40
C LYS A 408 -10.22 14.17 10.76
N PHE A 409 -9.14 14.55 11.42
CA PHE A 409 -8.04 13.66 11.81
C PHE A 409 -7.98 13.36 13.31
N VAL A 410 -8.91 13.92 14.09
CA VAL A 410 -9.02 13.65 15.52
C VAL A 410 -10.06 12.54 15.72
N LYS A 411 -9.75 11.54 16.57
CA LYS A 411 -10.69 10.44 16.84
C LYS A 411 -11.97 10.95 17.49
N SER A 412 -13.10 10.38 17.10
CA SER A 412 -14.43 10.84 17.50
C SER A 412 -14.83 10.41 18.92
N ASN A 413 -15.62 11.20 19.66
CA ASN A 413 -16.09 12.55 19.30
C ASN A 413 -14.96 13.58 19.46
N ALA A 414 -14.73 14.37 18.41
CA ALA A 414 -13.67 15.37 18.38
C ALA A 414 -14.19 16.79 18.60
N ILE A 415 -13.49 17.55 19.45
CA ILE A 415 -13.62 19.00 19.60
C ILE A 415 -12.23 19.63 19.45
N VAL A 416 -12.10 20.62 18.58
CA VAL A 416 -10.83 21.29 18.28
C VAL A 416 -10.99 22.78 18.48
N TYR A 417 -10.19 23.39 19.36
CA TYR A 417 -10.11 24.83 19.55
C TYR A 417 -8.95 25.39 18.74
N VAL A 418 -9.16 26.51 18.06
CA VAL A 418 -8.19 27.14 17.17
C VAL A 418 -8.20 28.65 17.34
N LYS A 419 -7.03 29.26 17.28
CA LYS A 419 -6.86 30.71 17.16
C LYS A 419 -5.66 30.99 16.27
N ASN A 420 -5.81 31.87 15.28
CA ASN A 420 -4.77 32.23 14.31
C ASN A 420 -4.10 31.02 13.64
N LYS A 421 -4.90 30.05 13.17
CA LYS A 421 -4.44 28.79 12.56
C LYS A 421 -3.47 27.96 13.42
N GLN A 422 -3.56 28.10 14.74
CA GLN A 422 -2.90 27.24 15.72
C GLN A 422 -3.99 26.52 16.52
N THR A 423 -3.84 25.22 16.73
CA THR A 423 -4.66 24.51 17.71
C THR A 423 -4.36 25.01 19.13
N ILE A 424 -5.39 25.35 19.87
CA ILE A 424 -5.30 25.83 21.27
C ILE A 424 -5.59 24.69 22.25
N GLY A 425 -6.43 23.73 21.85
CA GLY A 425 -6.76 22.56 22.64
C GLY A 425 -7.53 21.54 21.81
N ILE A 426 -7.26 20.26 22.05
CA ILE A 426 -7.86 19.16 21.29
C ILE A 426 -8.46 18.15 22.27
N GLY A 427 -9.77 17.92 22.13
CA GLY A 427 -10.50 16.89 22.85
C GLY A 427 -10.77 15.70 21.94
N ALA A 428 -9.98 14.64 22.08
CA ALA A 428 -10.01 13.47 21.22
C ALA A 428 -10.68 12.25 21.87
N GLY A 429 -11.42 11.48 21.08
CA GLY A 429 -11.79 10.09 21.37
C GLY A 429 -12.81 9.89 22.50
N GLN A 430 -13.65 10.88 22.81
CA GLN A 430 -14.61 10.76 23.92
C GLN A 430 -15.98 10.29 23.46
N MET A 431 -16.64 9.49 24.31
CA MET A 431 -18.02 9.07 24.12
C MET A 431 -19.01 10.23 24.26
N SER A 432 -18.65 11.27 25.02
CA SER A 432 -19.45 12.48 25.23
C SER A 432 -18.78 13.71 24.62
N ARG A 433 -19.52 14.44 23.77
CA ARG A 433 -19.03 15.64 23.09
C ARG A 433 -18.70 16.79 24.05
N VAL A 434 -19.48 16.93 25.12
CA VAL A 434 -19.21 17.93 26.17
C VAL A 434 -17.89 17.64 26.88
N ILE A 435 -17.57 16.36 27.11
CA ILE A 435 -16.30 15.96 27.72
C ILE A 435 -15.13 16.25 26.78
N SER A 436 -15.29 16.06 25.46
CA SER A 436 -14.26 16.50 24.49
C SER A 436 -14.00 18.00 24.60
N ALA A 437 -15.04 18.83 24.68
CA ALA A 437 -14.90 20.28 24.86
C ALA A 437 -14.21 20.64 26.20
N GLU A 438 -14.51 19.90 27.27
CA GLU A 438 -13.84 20.07 28.56
C GLU A 438 -12.34 19.74 28.49
N ILE A 439 -11.99 18.62 27.87
CA ILE A 439 -10.58 18.19 27.72
C ILE A 439 -9.81 19.23 26.90
N ALA A 440 -10.36 19.72 25.79
CA ALA A 440 -9.73 20.77 24.99
C ALA A 440 -9.43 22.03 25.83
N ASN A 441 -10.38 22.44 26.67
CA ASN A 441 -10.21 23.58 27.56
C ASN A 441 -9.18 23.34 28.68
N ILE A 442 -9.18 22.14 29.27
CA ILE A 442 -8.20 21.74 30.29
C ILE A 442 -6.79 21.80 29.71
N LYS A 443 -6.58 21.22 28.53
CA LYS A 443 -5.29 21.23 27.82
C LYS A 443 -4.80 22.64 27.54
N ALA A 444 -5.65 23.49 26.97
CA ALA A 444 -5.31 24.89 26.72
C ALA A 444 -4.86 25.61 28.01
N LYS A 445 -5.57 25.37 29.12
CA LYS A 445 -5.26 25.99 30.42
C LYS A 445 -3.95 25.48 31.02
N GLU A 446 -3.67 24.17 30.93
CA GLU A 446 -2.41 23.58 31.42
C GLU A 446 -1.19 24.20 30.74
N GLU A 447 -1.31 24.48 29.44
CA GLU A 447 -0.25 25.07 28.63
C GLU A 447 -0.29 26.60 28.58
N GLY A 448 -1.17 27.23 29.36
CA GLY A 448 -1.26 28.69 29.48
C GLY A 448 -1.74 29.40 28.20
N LEU A 449 -2.46 28.70 27.32
CA LEU A 449 -2.99 29.23 26.07
C LEU A 449 -4.35 29.92 26.30
N GLU A 450 -4.56 31.04 25.61
CA GLU A 450 -5.78 31.83 25.74
C GLU A 450 -6.89 31.28 24.84
N VAL A 451 -7.92 30.68 25.45
CA VAL A 451 -9.11 30.18 24.74
C VAL A 451 -10.07 31.29 24.30
N SER A 452 -10.10 32.41 25.03
CA SER A 452 -10.99 33.53 24.71
C SER A 452 -10.78 34.04 23.28
N GLY A 453 -11.87 34.15 22.52
CA GLY A 453 -11.86 34.56 21.12
C GLY A 453 -11.53 33.45 20.12
N SER A 454 -11.32 32.21 20.56
CA SER A 454 -10.99 31.08 19.68
C SER A 454 -12.21 30.59 18.89
N ALA A 455 -11.94 29.99 17.73
CA ALA A 455 -12.88 29.17 16.98
C ALA A 455 -12.93 27.74 17.55
N MET A 456 -14.06 27.06 17.38
CA MET A 456 -14.25 25.65 17.74
C MET A 456 -14.80 24.86 16.56
N ALA A 457 -14.21 23.70 16.24
CA ALA A 457 -14.80 22.70 15.36
C ALA A 457 -15.32 21.49 16.14
N SER A 458 -16.41 20.93 15.64
CA SER A 458 -17.05 19.72 16.17
C SER A 458 -17.30 18.74 15.04
N ASP A 459 -16.66 17.57 15.06
CA ASP A 459 -16.70 16.57 13.98
C ASP A 459 -18.12 16.06 13.63
N ALA A 460 -19.03 16.10 14.61
CA ALA A 460 -20.46 15.88 14.43
C ALA A 460 -21.30 16.96 15.12
N PHE A 461 -22.62 16.90 14.94
CA PHE A 461 -23.53 17.89 15.51
C PHE A 461 -23.54 17.88 17.05
N PHE A 462 -23.91 19.01 17.65
CA PHE A 462 -24.20 19.08 19.10
C PHE A 462 -25.59 18.51 19.40
N PRO A 463 -25.70 17.47 20.25
CA PRO A 463 -26.99 16.87 20.54
C PRO A 463 -27.84 17.73 21.49
N PHE A 464 -27.22 18.58 22.31
CA PHE A 464 -27.87 19.43 23.31
C PHE A 464 -27.15 20.78 23.44
N ARG A 465 -27.82 21.78 24.04
CA ARG A 465 -27.26 23.12 24.28
C ARG A 465 -26.05 23.16 25.21
N ASP A 466 -25.88 22.14 26.05
CA ASP A 466 -24.83 22.07 27.07
C ASP A 466 -23.41 22.22 26.49
N GLY A 467 -23.16 21.66 25.31
CA GLY A 467 -21.89 21.84 24.60
C GLY A 467 -21.64 23.29 24.19
N ILE A 468 -22.70 24.02 23.84
CA ILE A 468 -22.62 25.45 23.49
C ILE A 468 -22.44 26.31 24.73
N ASP A 469 -23.20 26.06 25.79
CA ASP A 469 -23.04 26.77 27.06
C ASP A 469 -21.63 26.56 27.63
N LYS A 470 -21.07 25.35 27.47
CA LYS A 470 -19.69 25.07 27.85
C LYS A 470 -18.68 25.84 26.99
N ALA A 471 -18.85 25.83 25.67
CA ALA A 471 -18.00 26.60 24.76
C ALA A 471 -18.03 28.10 25.10
N ALA A 472 -19.21 28.64 25.39
CA ALA A 472 -19.39 30.02 25.84
C ALA A 472 -18.63 30.30 27.15
N SER A 473 -18.72 29.40 28.14
CA SER A 473 -18.00 29.53 29.42
C SER A 473 -16.47 29.53 29.27
N SER A 474 -15.97 28.93 28.18
CA SER A 474 -14.55 28.92 27.80
C SER A 474 -14.13 30.14 26.98
N GLY A 475 -15.08 30.97 26.53
CA GLY A 475 -14.82 32.16 25.70
C GLY A 475 -14.69 31.86 24.21
N ILE A 476 -15.21 30.74 23.72
CA ILE A 476 -15.28 30.46 22.27
C ILE A 476 -16.13 31.53 21.58
N ALA A 477 -15.61 32.10 20.50
CA ALA A 477 -16.29 33.17 19.76
C ALA A 477 -17.06 32.65 18.54
N SER A 478 -16.59 31.55 17.94
CA SER A 478 -17.24 30.97 16.76
C SER A 478 -17.15 29.44 16.71
N ILE A 479 -18.14 28.81 16.06
CA ILE A 479 -18.32 27.35 16.03
C ILE A 479 -18.61 26.88 14.60
N ILE A 480 -17.99 25.77 14.18
CA ILE A 480 -18.31 25.05 12.95
C ILE A 480 -18.70 23.60 13.29
N GLN A 481 -19.83 23.16 12.75
CA GLN A 481 -20.37 21.81 12.96
C GLN A 481 -21.23 21.37 11.75
N PRO A 482 -21.61 20.09 11.62
CA PRO A 482 -22.48 19.66 10.53
C PRO A 482 -23.89 20.25 10.57
N GLY A 483 -24.48 20.37 11.76
CA GLY A 483 -25.93 20.49 11.93
C GLY A 483 -26.67 19.18 11.66
N GLY A 484 -28.00 19.23 11.59
CA GLY A 484 -28.87 18.09 11.33
C GLY A 484 -29.43 17.41 12.59
N SER A 485 -29.30 18.03 13.76
CA SER A 485 -29.98 17.56 14.97
C SER A 485 -31.45 17.97 14.95
N ILE A 486 -32.32 17.12 15.50
CA ILE A 486 -33.71 17.53 15.80
C ILE A 486 -33.78 18.69 16.82
N LYS A 487 -32.66 18.98 17.50
CA LYS A 487 -32.49 20.06 18.49
C LYS A 487 -31.64 21.23 18.00
N ASP A 488 -31.40 21.35 16.69
CA ASP A 488 -30.56 22.43 16.16
C ASP A 488 -31.06 23.82 16.59
N GLU A 489 -32.37 24.05 16.63
CA GLU A 489 -32.94 25.34 17.09
C GLU A 489 -32.53 25.71 18.53
N GLU A 490 -32.49 24.71 19.43
CA GLU A 490 -32.06 24.90 20.82
C GLU A 490 -30.58 25.27 20.91
N VAL A 491 -29.75 24.60 20.12
CA VAL A 491 -28.30 24.80 20.02
C VAL A 491 -27.97 26.17 19.41
N ILE A 492 -28.70 26.57 18.36
CA ILE A 492 -28.56 27.88 17.71
C ILE A 492 -28.99 28.99 18.67
N ALA A 493 -30.11 28.82 19.39
CA ALA A 493 -30.57 29.78 20.38
C ALA A 493 -29.52 29.99 21.50
N ALA A 494 -28.92 28.92 22.01
CA ALA A 494 -27.85 29.02 23.00
C ALA A 494 -26.60 29.75 22.47
N ALA A 495 -26.26 29.58 21.19
CA ALA A 495 -25.16 30.31 20.57
C ALA A 495 -25.49 31.81 20.42
N ASP A 496 -26.71 32.14 19.99
CA ASP A 496 -27.21 33.52 19.92
C ASP A 496 -27.22 34.20 21.30
N GLU A 497 -27.68 33.51 22.35
CA GLU A 497 -27.68 33.99 23.75
C GLU A 497 -26.27 34.40 24.21
N ASN A 498 -25.24 33.66 23.77
CA ASN A 498 -23.85 33.88 24.13
C ASN A 498 -23.06 34.70 23.08
N ASN A 499 -23.74 35.26 22.07
CA ASN A 499 -23.10 36.02 20.98
C ASN A 499 -21.99 35.23 20.25
N ILE A 500 -22.22 33.94 20.03
CA ILE A 500 -21.32 33.03 19.31
C ILE A 500 -21.77 32.94 17.84
N ALA A 501 -20.84 33.07 16.90
CA ALA A 501 -21.14 32.81 15.49
C ALA A 501 -21.12 31.30 15.23
N MET A 502 -22.10 30.75 14.50
CA MET A 502 -22.16 29.33 14.19
C MET A 502 -22.38 29.08 12.70
N LEU A 503 -21.53 28.22 12.13
CA LEU A 503 -21.58 27.77 10.75
C LEU A 503 -21.94 26.28 10.68
N PHE A 504 -22.90 25.96 9.81
CA PHE A 504 -23.25 24.57 9.45
C PHE A 504 -22.59 24.16 8.14
N THR A 505 -22.05 22.94 8.12
CA THR A 505 -21.36 22.35 6.96
C THR A 505 -22.21 21.33 6.20
N GLY A 506 -23.17 20.68 6.87
CA GLY A 506 -23.88 19.52 6.31
C GLY A 506 -23.02 18.25 6.13
N ILE A 507 -21.77 18.27 6.58
CA ILE A 507 -20.79 17.19 6.42
C ILE A 507 -20.33 16.72 7.80
N ARG A 508 -20.23 15.41 8.03
CA ARG A 508 -19.75 14.83 9.28
C ARG A 508 -18.49 14.00 9.03
N HIS A 509 -17.44 14.23 9.80
CA HIS A 509 -16.13 13.55 9.67
C HIS A 509 -15.85 12.66 10.89
N PHE A 510 -16.59 11.55 11.05
CA PHE A 510 -16.28 10.61 12.13
C PHE A 510 -15.04 9.78 11.82
N ARG A 511 -14.16 9.60 12.81
CA ARG A 511 -12.95 8.79 12.74
C ARG A 511 -12.82 7.89 13.95
N HIS A 512 -12.69 6.58 13.71
CA HIS A 512 -12.58 5.55 14.75
C HIS A 512 -11.30 4.77 14.63
#